data_AF-K8FAL7-F1
#
_entry.id   AF-K8FAL7-F1
#
_cell.length_a   1.000
_cell.length_b   1.000
_cell.length_c   1.000
_cell.angle_alpha   90.00
_cell.angle_beta   90.00
_cell.angle_gamma   90.00
#
_symmetry.space_group_name_H-M   'P 1'
#
loop_
_entity.id
_entity.type
_entity.pdbx_description
1 polymer ?
#
loop_
_entity_poly.entity_id
_entity_poly.type
_entity_poly.pdbx_seq_one_letter_code
_entity_poly.pdbx_strand_id
1 'polypeptide(L)'
;MTSNGSREITKKKKNKTTTTRKNRKLLEHLSLKATTTTPSKSSSHPFDVDASDHCETPFQAYKDIEPFLFRIALSLKKTKASLKIYDPYFCEGSAKEHLKRLGFESVHNVNEDFYENVKKNTIPEYDVLLTNPPYSSDHFKRILNFCGASEKPFFLLLPNFVCRKTYYANEITSRKKEPLFLIPDELKPYRYWAPGRKGFEERAKGTTPFITFWYLEFGDAIDKNEIRGWWLKKYSPHSRCELPAPEESLPQQQRLQKRSNPNKRRREKAQNKNILKEPREKSGSIYYDPNVAQKKKRKKLESKERV
;
A
#
# COMPACT_ATOMS: atom_id res chain seq x y z
N MET A 1 68.51 0.95 17.70
CA MET A 1 67.55 -0.15 17.92
C MET A 1 66.16 0.45 18.08
N THR A 2 65.23 -0.09 17.28
CA THR A 2 63.75 -0.11 17.42
C THR A 2 62.95 1.19 17.59
N SER A 3 62.36 1.58 16.46
CA SER A 3 61.05 2.22 16.29
C SER A 3 59.90 1.31 16.76
N ASN A 4 58.87 1.86 17.42
CA ASN A 4 57.44 1.49 17.33
C ASN A 4 56.67 2.34 18.38
N GLY A 5 55.52 2.96 18.13
CA GLY A 5 54.65 2.97 16.98
C GLY A 5 53.57 4.04 17.12
N SER A 6 52.95 4.42 16.00
CA SER A 6 51.77 5.30 15.95
C SER A 6 51.11 5.20 14.58
N ARG A 7 50.47 4.06 14.27
CA ARG A 7 49.66 3.92 13.05
C ARG A 7 48.44 3.04 13.29
N GLU A 8 47.43 3.50 14.04
CA GLU A 8 46.13 2.80 14.01
C GLU A 8 44.86 3.62 14.30
N ILE A 9 44.90 4.96 14.36
CA ILE A 9 43.70 5.75 14.74
C ILE A 9 42.99 6.42 13.53
N THR A 10 43.58 6.48 12.35
CA THR A 10 43.07 7.32 11.25
C THR A 10 42.10 6.64 10.27
N LYS A 11 41.96 5.30 10.26
CA LYS A 11 41.04 4.61 9.32
C LYS A 11 39.57 4.57 9.75
N LYS A 12 39.24 4.65 11.05
CA LYS A 12 37.84 4.59 11.54
C LYS A 12 37.02 5.88 11.33
N LYS A 13 37.65 7.06 11.27
CA LYS A 13 36.94 8.35 11.11
C LYS A 13 36.47 8.64 9.68
N LYS A 14 37.18 8.19 8.63
CA LYS A 14 36.81 8.44 7.22
C LYS A 14 35.57 7.65 6.73
N ASN A 15 35.28 6.48 7.33
CA ASN A 15 34.11 5.66 6.95
C ASN A 15 32.81 6.09 7.65
N LYS A 16 32.89 6.71 8.84
CA LYS A 16 31.71 7.19 9.57
C LYS A 16 31.07 8.38 8.84
N THR A 17 31.85 9.36 8.40
CA THR A 17 31.35 10.58 7.74
C THR A 17 30.72 10.33 6.37
N THR A 18 31.26 9.42 5.57
CA THR A 18 30.67 9.00 4.28
C THR A 18 29.37 8.24 4.46
N THR A 19 29.27 7.38 5.47
CA THR A 19 28.05 6.64 5.80
C THR A 19 26.94 7.58 6.29
N THR A 20 27.27 8.55 7.14
CA THR A 20 26.31 9.57 7.62
C THR A 20 25.82 10.48 6.48
N ARG A 21 26.69 10.85 5.54
CA ARG A 21 26.31 11.67 4.37
C ARG A 21 25.44 10.90 3.36
N LYS A 22 25.72 9.61 3.15
CA LYS A 22 24.87 8.70 2.36
C LYS A 22 23.50 8.49 3.00
N ASN A 23 23.47 8.26 4.32
CA ASN A 23 22.21 8.16 5.07
C ASN A 23 21.44 9.49 5.04
N ARG A 24 22.11 10.65 5.14
CA ARG A 24 21.45 11.96 5.03
C ARG A 24 20.78 12.18 3.67
N LYS A 25 21.44 11.82 2.56
CA LYS A 25 20.81 11.84 1.22
C LYS A 25 19.64 10.85 1.10
N LEU A 26 19.72 9.70 1.77
CA LEU A 26 18.61 8.76 1.90
C LEU A 26 17.47 9.29 2.79
N LEU A 27 17.71 10.28 3.66
CA LEU A 27 16.65 10.87 4.49
C LEU A 27 16.08 12.16 3.88
N GLU A 28 16.79 12.81 2.94
CA GLU A 28 16.31 14.02 2.25
C GLU A 28 14.98 13.78 1.52
N HIS A 29 14.81 12.63 0.84
CA HIS A 29 13.53 12.29 0.19
C HIS A 29 12.39 12.01 1.19
N LEU A 30 12.72 11.66 2.44
CA LEU A 30 11.75 11.46 3.51
C LEU A 30 11.27 12.78 4.13
N SER A 31 11.99 13.88 3.90
CA SER A 31 11.65 15.21 4.43
C SER A 31 10.57 15.94 3.63
N LEU A 32 10.12 15.39 2.51
CA LEU A 32 9.01 15.94 1.72
C LEU A 32 7.75 16.01 2.62
N LYS A 33 7.40 17.23 3.05
CA LYS A 33 6.16 17.56 3.79
C LYS A 33 4.95 17.15 2.96
N ALA A 34 3.78 16.88 3.49
CA ALA A 34 2.59 16.71 2.66
C ALA A 34 2.10 18.09 2.17
N THR A 35 2.48 18.54 0.97
CA THR A 35 1.72 19.60 0.28
C THR A 35 0.66 18.90 -0.55
N THR A 36 -0.57 19.36 -0.40
CA THR A 36 -1.76 18.77 -1.02
C THR A 36 -1.74 19.03 -2.52
N THR A 37 -1.46 18.00 -3.32
CA THR A 37 -1.69 17.99 -4.78
C THR A 37 -2.94 17.18 -5.07
N THR A 38 -4.09 17.60 -4.55
CA THR A 38 -5.39 17.00 -4.89
C THR A 38 -6.10 17.92 -5.88
N PRO A 39 -6.51 17.42 -7.05
CA PRO A 39 -7.39 18.14 -7.97
C PRO A 39 -8.63 18.68 -7.25
N SER A 40 -9.19 19.82 -7.63
CA SER A 40 -10.37 20.37 -6.94
C SER A 40 -11.69 20.02 -7.63
N LYS A 41 -11.62 19.51 -8.86
CA LYS A 41 -12.77 19.26 -9.74
C LYS A 41 -12.72 17.84 -10.28
N SER A 42 -13.91 17.28 -10.52
CA SER A 42 -14.06 16.01 -11.22
C SER A 42 -14.10 16.24 -12.73
N SER A 43 -13.47 15.36 -13.49
CA SER A 43 -13.44 15.32 -14.95
C SER A 43 -14.46 14.32 -15.51
N SER A 44 -14.80 14.46 -16.78
CA SER A 44 -15.62 13.47 -17.49
C SER A 44 -14.75 12.26 -17.86
N HIS A 45 -15.27 11.06 -17.65
CA HIS A 45 -14.59 9.82 -18.02
C HIS A 45 -15.16 9.23 -19.33
N PRO A 46 -14.32 8.70 -20.24
CA PRO A 46 -14.78 8.02 -21.46
C PRO A 46 -15.27 6.58 -21.21
N PHE A 47 -15.39 6.17 -19.94
CA PHE A 47 -15.76 4.83 -19.49
C PHE A 47 -16.71 4.91 -18.30
N ASP A 48 -17.38 3.79 -18.01
CA ASP A 48 -18.30 3.70 -16.88
C ASP A 48 -17.56 3.80 -15.54
N VAL A 49 -18.03 4.72 -14.69
CA VAL A 49 -17.46 4.96 -13.36
C VAL A 49 -18.51 4.84 -12.27
N ASP A 50 -18.17 4.14 -11.18
CA ASP A 50 -18.95 4.18 -9.94
C ASP A 50 -18.46 5.36 -9.09
N ALA A 51 -19.36 6.30 -8.78
CA ALA A 51 -19.04 7.47 -7.98
C ALA A 51 -18.49 7.14 -6.57
N SER A 52 -18.74 5.93 -6.06
CA SER A 52 -18.20 5.45 -4.78
C SER A 52 -16.72 5.01 -4.86
N ASP A 53 -16.23 4.70 -6.06
CA ASP A 53 -14.83 4.32 -6.31
C ASP A 53 -13.94 5.53 -6.62
N HIS A 54 -14.54 6.68 -6.91
CA HIS A 54 -13.83 7.88 -7.32
C HIS A 54 -13.13 8.56 -6.13
N CYS A 55 -12.01 7.97 -5.73
CA CYS A 55 -11.23 8.32 -4.55
C CYS A 55 -9.73 8.31 -4.87
N GLU A 56 -9.05 9.43 -4.63
CA GLU A 56 -7.60 9.50 -4.72
C GLU A 56 -6.91 8.87 -3.52
N THR A 57 -5.77 8.25 -3.82
CA THR A 57 -4.85 7.69 -2.84
C THR A 57 -4.01 8.80 -2.21
N PRO A 58 -3.89 8.87 -0.87
CA PRO A 58 -3.13 9.93 -0.23
C PRO A 58 -1.63 9.84 -0.50
N PHE A 59 -0.94 10.98 -0.57
CA PHE A 59 0.52 11.07 -0.72
C PHE A 59 1.32 10.14 0.20
N GLN A 60 0.86 9.97 1.46
CA GLN A 60 1.53 9.10 2.43
C GLN A 60 1.61 7.64 1.94
N ALA A 61 0.59 7.13 1.25
CA ALA A 61 0.59 5.77 0.74
C ALA A 61 1.69 5.56 -0.31
N TYR A 62 1.88 6.52 -1.22
CA TYR A 62 2.98 6.50 -2.20
C TYR A 62 4.35 6.66 -1.54
N LYS A 63 4.44 7.51 -0.50
CA LYS A 63 5.68 7.68 0.27
C LYS A 63 6.12 6.38 0.97
N ASP A 64 5.18 5.59 1.46
CA ASP A 64 5.50 4.33 2.15
C ASP A 64 6.08 3.27 1.19
N ILE A 65 5.71 3.31 -0.09
CA ILE A 65 6.22 2.37 -1.12
C ILE A 65 7.40 2.92 -1.94
N GLU A 66 7.71 4.21 -1.83
CA GLU A 66 8.84 4.85 -2.52
C GLU A 66 10.17 4.09 -2.39
N PRO A 67 10.55 3.54 -1.22
CA PRO A 67 11.84 2.86 -1.08
C PRO A 67 11.92 1.60 -1.93
N PHE A 68 10.79 0.92 -2.12
CA PHE A 68 10.69 -0.29 -2.93
C PHE A 68 10.76 0.05 -4.42
N LEU A 69 10.05 1.10 -4.86
CA LEU A 69 10.15 1.60 -6.23
C LEU A 69 11.58 2.05 -6.56
N PHE A 70 12.25 2.72 -5.62
CA PHE A 70 13.65 3.11 -5.79
C PHE A 70 14.57 1.89 -5.93
N ARG A 71 14.35 0.84 -5.14
CA ARG A 71 15.10 -0.42 -5.28
C ARG A 71 14.86 -1.08 -6.64
N ILE A 72 13.62 -1.09 -7.15
CA ILE A 72 13.32 -1.59 -8.50
C ILE A 72 14.09 -0.78 -9.55
N ALA A 73 14.06 0.55 -9.49
CA ALA A 73 14.83 1.39 -10.41
C ALA A 73 16.32 1.03 -10.40
N LEU A 74 16.93 0.86 -9.22
CA LEU A 74 18.33 0.47 -9.11
C LEU A 74 18.62 -0.90 -9.73
N SER A 75 17.76 -1.89 -9.50
CA SER A 75 17.92 -3.24 -10.07
C SER A 75 17.87 -3.23 -11.61
N LEU A 76 17.01 -2.36 -12.17
CA LEU A 76 16.88 -2.16 -13.61
C LEU A 76 17.92 -1.18 -14.18
N LYS A 77 18.88 -0.72 -13.38
CA LYS A 77 19.90 0.29 -13.75
C LYS A 77 19.28 1.60 -14.26
N LYS A 78 18.12 1.97 -13.73
CA LYS A 78 17.36 3.19 -14.04
C LYS A 78 17.47 4.22 -12.91
N THR A 79 17.25 5.48 -13.26
CA THR A 79 17.04 6.54 -12.25
C THR A 79 15.58 6.52 -11.82
N LYS A 80 15.24 7.24 -10.73
CA LYS A 80 13.82 7.42 -10.36
C LYS A 80 13.02 8.08 -11.48
N ALA A 81 13.60 9.11 -12.11
CA ALA A 81 12.94 9.84 -13.18
C ALA A 81 12.64 8.97 -14.41
N SER A 82 13.50 7.99 -14.72
CA SER A 82 13.36 7.11 -15.88
C SER A 82 12.65 5.77 -15.63
N LEU A 83 12.28 5.46 -14.38
CA LEU A 83 11.47 4.28 -14.07
C LEU A 83 10.04 4.51 -14.60
N LYS A 84 9.62 3.69 -15.57
CA LYS A 84 8.28 3.76 -16.18
C LYS A 84 7.24 3.13 -15.25
N ILE A 85 6.43 3.95 -14.58
CA ILE A 85 5.36 3.50 -13.69
C ILE A 85 4.03 3.57 -14.42
N TYR A 86 3.26 2.49 -14.39
CA TYR A 86 1.91 2.44 -14.96
C TYR A 86 0.84 2.32 -13.87
N ASP A 87 -0.04 3.31 -13.81
CA ASP A 87 -1.28 3.27 -13.02
C ASP A 87 -2.48 3.24 -13.97
N PRO A 88 -3.06 2.04 -14.23
CA PRO A 88 -4.15 1.87 -15.18
C PRO A 88 -5.47 2.52 -14.75
N TYR A 89 -5.67 2.79 -13.47
CA TYR A 89 -6.96 3.29 -12.98
C TYR A 89 -6.86 4.80 -12.72
N PHE A 90 -7.49 5.57 -13.60
CA PHE A 90 -7.51 7.02 -13.51
C PHE A 90 -8.66 7.51 -12.62
N CYS A 91 -8.31 8.27 -11.58
CA CYS A 91 -9.25 9.05 -10.78
C CYS A 91 -9.26 10.49 -11.30
N GLU A 92 -8.44 11.39 -10.76
CA GLU A 92 -8.28 12.76 -11.28
C GLU A 92 -6.80 13.14 -11.49
N GLY A 93 -5.91 12.15 -11.49
CA GLY A 93 -4.49 12.31 -11.80
C GLY A 93 -3.60 12.66 -10.61
N SER A 94 -4.10 12.64 -9.36
CA SER A 94 -3.25 12.99 -8.20
C SER A 94 -2.12 11.97 -7.97
N ALA A 95 -2.32 10.72 -8.38
CA ALA A 95 -1.29 9.67 -8.35
C ALA A 95 -0.01 10.10 -9.07
N LYS A 96 -0.14 10.63 -10.29
CA LYS A 96 0.96 11.14 -11.11
C LYS A 96 1.72 12.26 -10.40
N GLU A 97 1.02 13.22 -9.84
CA GLU A 97 1.64 14.36 -9.13
C GLU A 97 2.34 13.92 -7.85
N HIS A 98 1.75 12.99 -7.10
CA HIS A 98 2.37 12.41 -5.91
C HIS A 98 3.67 11.64 -6.23
N LEU A 99 3.67 10.83 -7.28
CA LEU A 99 4.86 10.09 -7.71
C LEU A 99 5.94 11.01 -8.29
N LYS A 100 5.56 12.01 -9.10
CA LYS A 100 6.48 13.04 -9.61
C LYS A 100 7.16 13.80 -8.48
N ARG A 101 6.41 14.13 -7.44
CA ARG A 101 6.95 14.79 -6.24
C ARG A 101 7.97 13.95 -5.49
N LEU A 102 7.87 12.62 -5.57
CA LEU A 102 8.86 11.70 -5.04
C LEU A 102 10.07 11.54 -5.99
N GLY A 103 10.05 12.14 -7.18
CA GLY A 103 11.11 12.07 -8.18
C GLY A 103 10.89 11.00 -9.26
N PHE A 104 9.69 10.42 -9.37
CA PHE A 104 9.32 9.53 -10.46
C PHE A 104 8.60 10.32 -11.56
N GLU A 105 9.31 10.68 -12.62
CA GLU A 105 8.79 11.56 -13.67
C GLU A 105 8.06 10.79 -14.78
N SER A 106 8.48 9.56 -15.07
CA SER A 106 7.88 8.69 -16.07
C SER A 106 6.68 7.91 -15.51
N VAL A 107 5.57 8.63 -15.27
CA VAL A 107 4.33 8.05 -14.73
C VAL A 107 3.20 8.17 -15.74
N HIS A 108 2.64 7.03 -16.15
CA HIS A 108 1.46 6.94 -16.97
C HIS A 108 0.22 6.71 -16.09
N ASN A 109 -0.57 7.76 -15.91
CA ASN A 109 -1.90 7.75 -15.29
C ASN A 109 -2.74 8.75 -16.08
N VAL A 110 -3.50 8.25 -17.04
CA VAL A 110 -4.23 9.03 -18.05
C VAL A 110 -5.68 8.58 -18.04
N ASN A 111 -6.61 9.49 -18.34
CA ASN A 111 -8.05 9.24 -18.37
C ASN A 111 -8.45 8.34 -19.56
N GLU A 112 -8.06 7.08 -19.49
CA GLU A 112 -8.27 6.04 -20.50
C GLU A 112 -8.90 4.80 -19.85
N ASP A 113 -9.66 4.04 -20.62
CA ASP A 113 -10.22 2.77 -20.16
C ASP A 113 -9.13 1.68 -20.19
N PHE A 114 -8.67 1.30 -18.99
CA PHE A 114 -7.71 0.20 -18.81
C PHE A 114 -8.12 -1.08 -19.54
N TYR A 115 -9.40 -1.43 -19.47
CA TYR A 115 -9.87 -2.71 -19.96
C TYR A 115 -9.97 -2.75 -21.47
N GLU A 116 -10.40 -1.65 -22.08
CA GLU A 116 -10.32 -1.50 -23.53
C GLU A 116 -8.86 -1.50 -23.99
N ASN A 117 -7.96 -0.85 -23.24
CA ASN A 117 -6.53 -0.86 -23.56
C ASN A 117 -5.92 -2.27 -23.50
N VAL A 118 -6.33 -3.09 -22.53
CA VAL A 118 -5.92 -4.51 -22.45
C VAL A 118 -6.47 -5.29 -23.65
N LYS A 119 -7.75 -5.15 -24.00
CA LYS A 119 -8.36 -5.85 -25.14
C LYS A 119 -7.71 -5.49 -26.47
N LYS A 120 -7.37 -4.21 -26.66
CA LYS A 120 -6.76 -3.68 -27.88
C LYS A 120 -5.24 -3.85 -27.92
N ASN A 121 -4.63 -4.35 -26.84
CA ASN A 121 -3.19 -4.43 -26.68
C ASN A 121 -2.49 -3.06 -26.85
N THR A 122 -3.11 -2.00 -26.35
CA THR A 122 -2.63 -0.60 -26.42
C THR A 122 -2.14 -0.08 -25.08
N ILE A 123 -1.90 -0.96 -24.10
CA ILE A 123 -1.28 -0.57 -22.83
C ILE A 123 0.11 0.02 -23.08
N PRO A 124 0.53 1.04 -22.31
CA PRO A 124 1.85 1.64 -22.47
C PRO A 124 2.95 0.64 -22.08
N GLU A 125 4.16 0.83 -22.59
CA GLU A 125 5.32 0.16 -22.01
C GLU A 125 5.58 0.65 -20.58
N TYR A 126 5.79 -0.27 -19.66
CA TYR A 126 6.08 0.03 -18.25
C TYR A 126 7.13 -0.91 -17.65
N ASP A 127 7.76 -0.48 -16.56
CA ASP A 127 8.68 -1.28 -15.75
C ASP A 127 7.98 -1.89 -14.53
N VAL A 128 7.08 -1.13 -13.92
CA VAL A 128 6.32 -1.53 -12.72
C VAL A 128 4.88 -1.05 -12.84
N LEU A 129 3.93 -1.91 -12.51
CA LEU A 129 2.54 -1.53 -12.35
C LEU A 129 2.30 -1.07 -10.90
N LEU A 130 1.60 0.04 -10.71
CA LEU A 130 1.31 0.59 -9.39
C LEU A 130 -0.09 1.18 -9.41
N THR A 131 -0.99 0.71 -8.55
CA THR A 131 -2.36 1.26 -8.53
C THR A 131 -3.12 0.99 -7.23
N ASN A 132 -4.13 1.83 -6.98
CA ASN A 132 -5.24 1.57 -6.07
C ASN A 132 -6.50 1.36 -6.93
N PRO A 133 -6.86 0.11 -7.25
CA PRO A 133 -7.95 -0.14 -8.19
C PRO A 133 -9.31 0.25 -7.57
N PRO A 134 -10.34 0.45 -8.39
CA PRO A 134 -11.73 0.59 -7.93
C PRO A 134 -12.18 -0.62 -7.09
N TYR A 135 -13.04 -0.40 -6.10
CA TYR A 135 -13.47 -1.41 -5.12
C TYR A 135 -14.85 -2.00 -5.42
N SER A 136 -15.58 -1.43 -6.37
CA SER A 136 -16.82 -2.01 -6.89
C SER A 136 -16.56 -3.24 -7.78
N SER A 137 -17.64 -3.89 -8.21
CA SER A 137 -17.64 -4.88 -9.30
C SER A 137 -16.57 -5.97 -9.17
N ASP A 138 -15.93 -6.35 -10.28
CA ASP A 138 -14.91 -7.40 -10.35
C ASP A 138 -13.49 -6.87 -10.58
N HIS A 139 -13.27 -5.56 -10.38
CA HIS A 139 -12.01 -4.86 -10.64
C HIS A 139 -10.81 -5.53 -9.96
N PHE A 140 -10.97 -6.02 -8.72
CA PHE A 140 -9.93 -6.79 -8.02
C PHE A 140 -9.50 -8.05 -8.77
N LYS A 141 -10.45 -8.85 -9.25
CA LYS A 141 -10.13 -10.09 -9.96
C LYS A 141 -9.39 -9.77 -11.26
N ARG A 142 -9.85 -8.74 -11.98
CA ARG A 142 -9.29 -8.36 -13.28
C ARG A 142 -7.87 -7.81 -13.17
N ILE A 143 -7.59 -6.94 -12.19
CA ILE A 143 -6.22 -6.44 -11.98
C ILE A 143 -5.29 -7.55 -11.48
N LEU A 144 -5.76 -8.45 -10.61
CA LEU A 144 -4.95 -9.58 -10.16
C LEU A 144 -4.64 -10.55 -11.30
N ASN A 145 -5.61 -10.81 -12.18
CA ASN A 145 -5.39 -11.63 -13.38
C ASN A 145 -4.34 -10.99 -14.30
N PHE A 146 -4.45 -9.68 -14.57
CA PHE A 146 -3.48 -8.94 -15.37
C PHE A 146 -2.08 -8.99 -14.76
N CYS A 147 -1.95 -8.69 -13.46
CA CYS A 147 -0.68 -8.73 -12.74
C CYS A 147 -0.09 -10.14 -12.68
N GLY A 148 -0.93 -11.15 -12.39
CA GLY A 148 -0.49 -12.53 -12.30
C GLY A 148 -0.01 -13.12 -13.63
N ALA A 149 -0.57 -12.66 -14.75
CA ALA A 149 -0.11 -13.03 -16.09
C ALA A 149 1.15 -12.29 -16.55
N SER A 150 1.61 -11.29 -15.79
CA SER A 150 2.79 -10.49 -16.09
C SER A 150 4.00 -10.95 -15.28
N GLU A 151 5.19 -10.89 -15.88
CA GLU A 151 6.46 -11.08 -15.17
C GLU A 151 7.01 -9.79 -14.56
N LYS A 152 6.32 -8.66 -14.77
CA LYS A 152 6.74 -7.35 -14.25
C LYS A 152 6.33 -7.17 -12.79
N PRO A 153 7.14 -6.43 -11.99
CA PRO A 153 6.76 -6.01 -10.65
C PRO A 153 5.39 -5.31 -10.62
N PHE A 154 4.64 -5.52 -9.54
CA PHE A 154 3.39 -4.81 -9.31
C PHE A 154 3.17 -4.45 -7.84
N PHE A 155 2.71 -3.23 -7.59
CA PHE A 155 2.30 -2.74 -6.27
C PHE A 155 0.80 -2.41 -6.29
N LEU A 156 0.00 -3.18 -5.55
CA LEU A 156 -1.46 -3.00 -5.49
C LEU A 156 -1.89 -2.57 -4.10
N LEU A 157 -2.62 -1.46 -3.98
CA LEU A 157 -3.23 -1.04 -2.73
C LEU A 157 -4.64 -1.66 -2.64
N LEU A 158 -4.78 -2.72 -1.85
CA LEU A 158 -6.03 -3.49 -1.79
C LEU A 158 -6.53 -3.63 -0.35
N PRO A 159 -7.83 -3.89 -0.15
CA PRO A 159 -8.35 -4.29 1.14
C PRO A 159 -7.66 -5.54 1.71
N ASN A 160 -7.50 -5.58 3.02
CA ASN A 160 -6.86 -6.67 3.74
C ASN A 160 -7.55 -8.04 3.62
N PHE A 161 -8.76 -8.10 3.05
CA PHE A 161 -9.46 -9.36 2.81
C PHE A 161 -9.18 -9.96 1.45
N VAL A 162 -8.59 -9.22 0.50
CA VAL A 162 -8.43 -9.68 -0.89
C VAL A 162 -7.51 -10.90 -0.96
N CYS A 163 -6.41 -10.91 -0.20
CA CYS A 163 -5.48 -12.04 -0.11
C CYS A 163 -6.12 -13.36 0.39
N ARG A 164 -7.35 -13.32 0.92
CA ARG A 164 -8.10 -14.49 1.41
C ARG A 164 -9.16 -14.98 0.43
N LYS A 165 -9.29 -14.34 -0.74
CA LYS A 165 -10.30 -14.70 -1.73
C LYS A 165 -9.79 -15.80 -2.64
N THR A 166 -10.69 -16.67 -3.07
CA THR A 166 -10.35 -17.77 -4.00
C THR A 166 -9.75 -17.24 -5.30
N TYR A 167 -10.28 -16.13 -5.82
CA TYR A 167 -9.71 -15.50 -7.01
C TYR A 167 -8.28 -14.99 -6.79
N TYR A 168 -7.91 -14.58 -5.58
CA TYR A 168 -6.53 -14.18 -5.31
C TYR A 168 -5.58 -15.38 -5.43
N ALA A 169 -5.95 -16.51 -4.81
CA ALA A 169 -5.16 -17.73 -4.92
C ALA A 169 -4.98 -18.17 -6.38
N ASN A 170 -6.05 -18.15 -7.18
CA ASN A 170 -6.02 -18.56 -8.58
C ASN A 170 -5.16 -17.62 -9.45
N GLU A 171 -5.26 -16.31 -9.25
CA GLU A 171 -4.56 -15.36 -10.12
C GLU A 171 -3.12 -15.09 -9.68
N ILE A 172 -2.79 -15.25 -8.40
CA ILE A 172 -1.47 -14.89 -7.85
C ILE A 172 -0.71 -16.15 -7.40
N THR A 173 -1.25 -16.87 -6.42
CA THR A 173 -0.54 -18.01 -5.80
C THR A 173 -0.34 -19.17 -6.77
N SER A 174 -1.36 -19.53 -7.56
CA SER A 174 -1.25 -20.59 -8.58
C SER A 174 -0.24 -20.25 -9.68
N ARG A 175 0.06 -18.96 -9.85
CA ARG A 175 1.09 -18.45 -10.77
C ARG A 175 2.44 -18.25 -10.08
N LYS A 176 2.61 -18.80 -8.88
CA LYS A 176 3.84 -18.74 -8.06
C LYS A 176 4.29 -17.32 -7.71
N LYS A 177 3.37 -16.34 -7.77
CA LYS A 177 3.62 -15.00 -7.28
C LYS A 177 3.40 -14.98 -5.77
N GLU A 178 4.32 -14.37 -5.02
CA GLU A 178 4.29 -14.36 -3.56
C GLU A 178 4.55 -12.94 -3.01
N PRO A 179 3.56 -12.03 -3.13
CA PRO A 179 3.72 -10.64 -2.71
C PRO A 179 4.02 -10.51 -1.22
N LEU A 180 4.85 -9.51 -0.87
CA LEU A 180 4.96 -9.02 0.51
C LEU A 180 3.78 -8.09 0.82
N PHE A 181 3.38 -8.00 2.08
CA PHE A 181 2.33 -7.06 2.51
C PHE A 181 2.93 -5.94 3.36
N LEU A 182 2.90 -4.70 2.85
CA LEU A 182 3.30 -3.52 3.61
C LEU A 182 2.07 -2.89 4.27
N ILE A 183 1.98 -3.05 5.58
CA ILE A 183 0.79 -2.74 6.39
C ILE A 183 0.98 -1.39 7.08
N PRO A 184 0.13 -0.38 6.86
CA PRO A 184 0.24 0.92 7.55
C PRO A 184 -0.07 0.82 9.06
N ASP A 185 0.34 1.83 9.84
CA ASP A 185 -0.02 1.94 11.27
C ASP A 185 -1.54 1.84 11.44
N GLU A 186 -1.99 0.88 12.24
CA GLU A 186 -3.41 0.67 12.51
C GLU A 186 -4.10 1.94 13.04
N LEU A 187 -3.39 2.81 13.78
CA LEU A 187 -3.97 4.07 14.27
C LEU A 187 -4.05 5.18 13.22
N LYS A 188 -3.31 5.04 12.12
CA LYS A 188 -3.20 6.04 11.05
C LYS A 188 -3.34 5.35 9.69
N PRO A 189 -4.50 4.70 9.41
CA PRO A 189 -4.73 4.09 8.11
C PRO A 189 -4.74 5.16 7.00
N TYR A 190 -4.55 4.73 5.76
CA TYR A 190 -4.70 5.62 4.61
C TYR A 190 -6.09 6.22 4.56
N ARG A 191 -6.15 7.55 4.39
CA ARG A 191 -7.37 8.31 4.24
C ARG A 191 -7.49 8.75 2.79
N TYR A 192 -8.44 8.16 2.09
CA TYR A 192 -8.75 8.46 0.70
C TYR A 192 -9.65 9.69 0.62
N TRP A 193 -9.50 10.44 -0.46
CA TRP A 193 -10.25 11.67 -0.70
C TRP A 193 -11.02 11.57 -2.02
N ALA A 194 -12.23 12.10 -2.06
CA ALA A 194 -13.05 12.10 -3.27
C ALA A 194 -13.10 13.52 -3.88
N PRO A 195 -12.77 13.68 -5.17
CA PRO A 195 -12.95 14.90 -5.95
C PRO A 195 -14.28 15.62 -5.76
N GLY A 196 -14.21 16.95 -5.65
CA GLY A 196 -15.39 17.82 -5.51
C GLY A 196 -16.06 17.85 -4.13
N ARG A 197 -15.56 17.13 -3.10
CA ARG A 197 -16.16 17.15 -1.75
C ARG A 197 -15.58 18.25 -0.85
N LYS A 198 -16.45 19.04 -0.21
CA LYS A 198 -16.10 20.00 0.86
C LYS A 198 -15.83 19.26 2.18
N GLY A 199 -14.82 19.69 2.94
CA GLY A 199 -14.48 19.13 4.27
C GLY A 199 -13.46 17.99 4.18
N PHE A 200 -12.18 18.36 4.15
CA PHE A 200 -11.02 17.47 4.04
C PHE A 200 -10.73 16.66 5.33
N GLU A 201 -11.33 17.05 6.46
CA GLU A 201 -11.03 16.47 7.79
C GLU A 201 -12.04 15.41 8.23
N GLU A 202 -13.26 15.47 7.72
CA GLU A 202 -14.30 14.50 8.07
C GLU A 202 -14.12 13.24 7.23
N ARG A 203 -14.01 12.09 7.90
CA ARG A 203 -14.12 10.77 7.27
C ARG A 203 -15.39 10.79 6.44
N ALA A 204 -15.26 10.83 5.11
CA ALA A 204 -16.44 10.80 4.28
C ALA A 204 -17.22 9.53 4.67
N LYS A 205 -18.52 9.67 4.90
CA LYS A 205 -19.40 8.50 4.95
C LYS A 205 -19.23 7.76 3.62
N GLY A 206 -18.40 6.73 3.60
CA GLY A 206 -18.10 5.94 2.40
C GLY A 206 -16.65 5.94 1.88
N THR A 207 -15.70 6.75 2.38
CA THR A 207 -14.29 6.62 1.91
C THR A 207 -13.57 5.49 2.66
N THR A 208 -13.39 4.40 1.91
CA THR A 208 -12.88 3.07 2.27
C THR A 208 -13.36 2.51 3.60
N PRO A 209 -14.40 1.66 3.58
CA PRO A 209 -14.80 0.95 4.79
C PRO A 209 -13.71 0.05 5.36
N PHE A 210 -12.75 -0.39 4.53
CA PHE A 210 -11.82 -1.47 4.84
C PHE A 210 -10.41 -0.97 5.19
N ILE A 211 -9.71 -1.74 6.02
CA ILE A 211 -8.27 -1.57 6.20
C ILE A 211 -7.59 -2.04 4.91
N THR A 212 -6.75 -1.19 4.33
CA THR A 212 -6.02 -1.45 3.09
C THR A 212 -4.53 -1.53 3.38
N PHE A 213 -3.81 -2.33 2.60
CA PHE A 213 -2.35 -2.41 2.63
C PHE A 213 -1.81 -2.68 1.23
N TRP A 214 -0.51 -2.44 1.03
CA TRP A 214 0.13 -2.69 -0.24
C TRP A 214 0.52 -4.16 -0.40
N TYR A 215 0.22 -4.71 -1.56
CA TYR A 215 0.67 -6.00 -2.06
C TYR A 215 1.87 -5.71 -2.96
N LEU A 216 3.06 -6.12 -2.54
CA LEU A 216 4.32 -5.80 -3.20
C LEU A 216 4.92 -7.04 -3.84
N GLU A 217 4.89 -7.09 -5.16
CA GLU A 217 5.50 -8.16 -5.95
C GLU A 217 6.60 -7.55 -6.84
N PHE A 218 7.75 -8.22 -6.93
CA PHE A 218 8.99 -7.69 -7.49
C PHE A 218 9.44 -8.32 -8.82
N GLY A 219 8.66 -9.24 -9.38
CA GLY A 219 9.00 -10.02 -10.56
C GLY A 219 10.39 -10.62 -10.47
N ASP A 220 11.10 -10.62 -11.60
CA ASP A 220 12.51 -10.99 -11.66
C ASP A 220 13.46 -9.83 -11.30
N ALA A 221 12.93 -8.65 -10.96
CA ALA A 221 13.76 -7.48 -10.71
C ALA A 221 14.57 -7.63 -9.42
N ILE A 222 13.95 -8.15 -8.35
CA ILE A 222 14.56 -8.26 -7.02
C ILE A 222 13.99 -9.45 -6.25
N ASP A 223 14.85 -10.21 -5.58
CA ASP A 223 14.40 -11.23 -4.63
C ASP A 223 13.63 -10.62 -3.44
N LYS A 224 12.47 -11.18 -3.14
CA LYS A 224 11.56 -10.68 -2.09
C LYS A 224 12.19 -10.72 -0.68
N ASN A 225 13.03 -11.71 -0.39
CA ASN A 225 13.67 -11.85 0.92
C ASN A 225 14.81 -10.85 1.06
N GLU A 226 15.58 -10.62 -0.01
CA GLU A 226 16.61 -9.61 -0.07
C GLU A 226 16.04 -8.21 0.20
N ILE A 227 14.98 -7.82 -0.52
CA ILE A 227 14.39 -6.48 -0.35
C ILE A 227 13.73 -6.30 1.01
N ARG A 228 13.08 -7.35 1.54
CA ARG A 228 12.53 -7.35 2.91
C ARG A 228 13.64 -7.16 3.94
N GLY A 229 14.70 -7.94 3.86
CA GLY A 229 15.85 -7.84 4.79
C GLY A 229 16.50 -6.47 4.74
N TRP A 230 16.66 -5.90 3.54
CA TRP A 230 17.13 -4.52 3.37
C TRP A 230 16.18 -3.51 4.01
N TRP A 231 14.87 -3.60 3.75
CA TRP A 231 13.87 -2.67 4.28
C TRP A 231 13.84 -2.70 5.81
N LEU A 232 13.85 -3.88 6.42
CA LEU A 232 13.90 -4.05 7.87
C LEU A 232 15.15 -3.40 8.48
N LYS A 233 16.32 -3.60 7.85
CA LYS A 233 17.60 -3.09 8.34
C LYS A 233 17.76 -1.58 8.16
N LYS A 234 17.24 -1.01 7.07
CA LYS A 234 17.55 0.37 6.66
C LYS A 234 16.40 1.34 6.81
N TYR A 235 15.17 0.86 6.64
CA TYR A 235 14.00 1.72 6.48
C TYR A 235 12.99 1.58 7.62
N SER A 236 12.80 0.38 8.17
CA SER A 236 11.84 0.12 9.26
C SER A 236 11.95 1.09 10.45
N PRO A 237 13.14 1.50 10.94
CA PRO A 237 13.24 2.49 12.03
C PRO A 237 12.63 3.86 11.73
N HIS A 238 12.42 4.19 10.45
CA HIS A 238 11.87 5.46 9.99
C HIS A 238 10.46 5.29 9.40
N SER A 239 9.97 4.06 9.29
CA SER A 239 8.65 3.76 8.76
C SER A 239 7.61 3.63 9.88
N ARG A 240 6.37 3.93 9.54
CA ARG A 240 5.20 3.60 10.37
C ARG A 240 4.52 2.31 9.93
N CYS A 241 4.99 1.71 8.85
CA CYS A 241 4.43 0.47 8.34
C CYS A 241 5.08 -0.74 9.02
N GLU A 242 4.37 -1.86 8.98
CA GLU A 242 4.88 -3.19 9.30
C GLU A 242 5.07 -3.99 8.00
N LEU A 243 6.15 -4.76 7.93
CA LEU A 243 6.45 -5.67 6.81
C LEU A 243 6.67 -7.08 7.37
N PRO A 244 5.59 -7.81 7.72
CA PRO A 244 5.67 -9.16 8.29
C PRO A 244 6.42 -10.14 7.37
N ALA A 245 6.84 -11.27 7.93
CA ALA A 245 7.44 -12.35 7.14
C ALA A 245 6.38 -12.95 6.20
N PRO A 246 6.73 -13.36 4.96
CA PRO A 246 5.77 -13.95 4.03
C PRO A 246 4.88 -15.03 4.66
N GLU A 247 5.47 -15.88 5.50
CA GLU A 247 4.84 -17.00 6.19
C GLU A 247 3.84 -16.56 7.27
N GLU A 248 4.12 -15.43 7.93
CA GLU A 248 3.28 -14.82 8.98
C GLU A 248 2.21 -13.87 8.40
N SER A 249 2.42 -13.45 7.15
CA SER A 249 1.70 -12.34 6.53
C SER A 249 0.37 -12.75 5.89
N LEU A 250 0.21 -14.03 5.57
CA LEU A 250 -1.08 -14.62 5.24
C LEU A 250 -1.69 -15.14 6.55
N PRO A 251 -2.82 -14.59 7.03
CA PRO A 251 -3.54 -15.24 8.10
C PRO A 251 -4.02 -16.60 7.58
N GLN A 252 -3.25 -17.64 7.89
CA GLN A 252 -3.67 -19.03 7.70
C GLN A 252 -5.04 -19.19 8.34
N GLN A 253 -6.04 -19.39 7.48
CA GLN A 253 -7.30 -20.05 7.79
C GLN A 253 -8.09 -19.57 9.03
N GLN A 254 -8.01 -18.30 9.43
CA GLN A 254 -9.03 -17.76 10.32
C GLN A 254 -10.33 -17.58 9.52
N ARG A 255 -11.19 -18.61 9.60
CA ARG A 255 -12.59 -18.60 9.18
C ARG A 255 -13.21 -17.26 9.58
N LEU A 256 -13.43 -16.37 8.61
CA LEU A 256 -14.42 -15.32 8.80
C LEU A 256 -15.74 -16.05 9.03
N GLN A 257 -16.32 -15.93 10.22
CA GLN A 257 -17.69 -16.36 10.44
C GLN A 257 -18.56 -15.74 9.34
N LYS A 258 -19.23 -16.61 8.59
CA LYS A 258 -20.14 -16.27 7.49
C LYS A 258 -21.06 -15.14 7.99
N ARG A 259 -21.07 -14.00 7.31
CA ARG A 259 -22.02 -12.92 7.64
C ARG A 259 -23.44 -13.52 7.65
N SER A 260 -24.25 -13.17 8.65
CA SER A 260 -25.67 -13.49 8.63
C SER A 260 -26.33 -12.90 7.38
N ASN A 261 -27.18 -13.69 6.70
CA ASN A 261 -27.94 -13.30 5.50
C ASN A 261 -28.64 -11.94 5.74
N PRO A 262 -28.73 -11.04 4.72
CA PRO A 262 -29.42 -9.75 4.79
C PRO A 262 -30.76 -9.75 5.56
N ASN A 263 -31.60 -10.77 5.37
CA ASN A 263 -32.89 -10.90 6.05
C ASN A 263 -32.74 -11.20 7.55
N LYS A 264 -31.74 -12.01 7.92
CA LYS A 264 -31.42 -12.29 9.32
C LYS A 264 -30.91 -11.02 10.03
N ARG A 265 -30.13 -10.18 9.34
CA ARG A 265 -29.68 -8.87 9.86
C ARG A 265 -30.80 -7.87 10.04
N ARG A 266 -31.78 -7.85 9.13
CA ARG A 266 -32.97 -7.02 9.25
C ARG A 266 -33.79 -7.42 10.49
N ARG A 267 -33.94 -8.72 10.73
CA ARG A 267 -34.60 -9.27 11.94
C ARG A 267 -33.80 -8.99 13.21
N GLU A 268 -32.48 -9.20 13.22
CA GLU A 268 -31.59 -8.90 14.36
C GLU A 268 -31.59 -7.40 14.71
N LYS A 269 -31.66 -6.50 13.72
CA LYS A 269 -31.81 -5.06 13.94
C LYS A 269 -33.20 -4.67 14.48
N ALA A 270 -34.25 -5.38 14.08
CA ALA A 270 -35.59 -5.16 14.61
C ALA A 270 -35.72 -5.66 16.06
N GLN A 271 -35.12 -6.80 16.39
CA GLN A 271 -35.10 -7.36 17.75
C GLN A 271 -34.25 -6.54 18.74
N ASN A 272 -33.14 -5.95 18.27
CA ASN A 272 -32.25 -5.14 19.12
C ASN A 272 -32.76 -3.71 19.42
N LYS A 273 -33.93 -3.30 18.93
CA LYS A 273 -34.53 -2.00 19.29
C LYS A 273 -35.19 -1.99 20.68
N ASN A 274 -35.47 -3.15 21.27
CA ASN A 274 -36.26 -3.27 22.51
C ASN A 274 -35.49 -3.74 23.76
N ILE A 275 -34.16 -3.81 23.75
CA ILE A 275 -33.41 -4.29 24.92
C ILE A 275 -32.40 -3.23 25.38
N LEU A 276 -32.58 -2.79 26.62
CA LEU A 276 -31.66 -1.92 27.37
C LEU A 276 -30.24 -2.51 27.36
N LYS A 277 -29.28 -1.60 27.20
CA LYS A 277 -27.87 -1.86 26.88
C LYS A 277 -27.16 -2.69 27.95
N GLU A 278 -26.70 -3.87 27.58
CA GLU A 278 -25.42 -4.42 28.07
C GLU A 278 -24.40 -4.49 26.93
N PRO A 279 -23.10 -4.21 27.18
CA PRO A 279 -22.10 -4.16 26.14
C PRO A 279 -21.65 -5.58 25.76
N ARG A 280 -22.31 -6.17 24.76
CA ARG A 280 -21.79 -7.37 24.08
C ARG A 280 -20.48 -7.05 23.37
N GLU A 281 -19.46 -7.86 23.63
CA GLU A 281 -18.20 -7.86 22.87
C GLU A 281 -18.51 -8.06 21.38
N LYS A 282 -18.33 -6.99 20.59
CA LYS A 282 -18.56 -7.04 19.15
C LYS A 282 -17.41 -7.80 18.49
N SER A 283 -17.73 -9.01 18.06
CA SER A 283 -16.96 -9.80 17.09
C SER A 283 -16.49 -8.95 15.91
N GLY A 284 -15.22 -9.11 15.53
CA GLY A 284 -14.45 -8.25 14.64
C GLY A 284 -15.18 -7.70 13.40
N SER A 285 -15.30 -6.37 13.37
CA SER A 285 -15.70 -5.63 12.17
C SER A 285 -14.61 -5.72 11.11
N ILE A 286 -15.00 -5.98 9.85
CA ILE A 286 -14.11 -5.85 8.67
C ILE A 286 -13.83 -4.35 8.39
N TYR A 287 -14.57 -3.46 9.05
CA TYR A 287 -14.46 -2.03 8.92
C TYR A 287 -13.48 -1.44 9.93
N TYR A 288 -12.72 -0.42 9.53
CA TYR A 288 -11.83 0.29 10.44
C TYR A 288 -12.62 0.98 11.57
N ASP A 289 -12.29 0.60 12.81
CA ASP A 289 -12.82 1.15 14.06
C ASP A 289 -11.66 1.68 14.92
N PRO A 290 -11.57 3.01 15.14
CA PRO A 290 -10.51 3.63 15.92
C PRO A 290 -10.36 3.07 17.35
N ASN A 291 -11.48 2.73 18.01
CA ASN A 291 -11.47 2.26 19.40
C ASN A 291 -10.90 0.83 19.48
N VAL A 292 -11.24 0.00 18.49
CA VAL A 292 -10.68 -1.36 18.36
C VAL A 292 -9.18 -1.30 18.08
N ALA A 293 -8.74 -0.41 17.20
CA ALA A 293 -7.33 -0.23 16.88
C ALA A 293 -6.51 0.23 18.10
N GLN A 294 -7.01 1.18 18.89
CA GLN A 294 -6.38 1.62 20.14
C GLN A 294 -6.26 0.47 21.16
N LYS A 295 -7.32 -0.32 21.34
CA LYS A 295 -7.32 -1.47 22.26
C LYS A 295 -6.30 -2.54 21.83
N LYS A 296 -6.17 -2.81 20.52
CA LYS A 296 -5.18 -3.74 19.98
C LYS A 296 -3.75 -3.25 20.19
N LYS A 297 -3.46 -1.97 19.90
CA LYS A 297 -2.12 -1.40 20.10
C LYS A 297 -1.68 -1.46 21.55
N ARG A 298 -2.59 -1.16 22.50
CA ARG A 298 -2.32 -1.26 23.93
C ARG A 298 -1.95 -2.70 24.33
N LYS A 299 -2.73 -3.69 23.89
CA LYS A 299 -2.42 -5.12 24.13
C LYS A 299 -1.06 -5.54 23.53
N LYS A 300 -0.71 -5.04 22.34
CA LYS A 300 0.57 -5.35 21.67
C LYS A 300 1.77 -4.74 22.42
N LEU A 301 1.60 -3.55 23.02
CA LEU A 301 2.60 -2.95 23.91
C LEU A 301 2.74 -3.77 25.20
N GLU A 302 1.61 -4.07 25.86
CA GLU A 302 1.58 -4.87 27.09
C GLU A 302 2.20 -6.27 26.91
N SER A 303 2.06 -6.88 25.73
CA SER A 303 2.70 -8.17 25.42
C SER A 303 4.21 -8.05 25.14
N LYS A 304 4.69 -6.91 24.67
CA LYS A 304 6.12 -6.67 24.42
C LYS A 304 6.90 -6.32 25.68
N GLU A 305 6.23 -5.82 26.72
CA GLU A 305 6.83 -5.54 28.03
C GLU A 305 6.90 -6.79 28.94
N ARG A 306 6.25 -7.90 28.53
CA ARG A 306 6.23 -9.18 29.27
C ARG A 306 7.23 -10.22 28.75
N VAL A 307 8.08 -9.86 27.78
CA VAL A 307 9.13 -10.70 27.19
C VAL A 307 10.47 -10.00 27.40
#